data_AF-A0A7J7ISZ4-F1
#
_entry.id   AF-A0A7J7ISZ4-F1
#
_cell.length_a   1.000
_cell.length_b   1.000
_cell.length_c   1.000
_cell.angle_alpha   90.00
_cell.angle_beta   90.00
_cell.angle_gamma   90.00
#
_symmetry.space_group_name_H-M   'P 1'
#
loop_
_entity.id
_entity.type
_entity.pdbx_description
1 polymer ?
#
loop_
_entity_poly.entity_id
_entity_poly.type
_entity_poly.pdbx_seq_one_letter_code
_entity_poly.pdbx_strand_id
1 'polypeptide(L)'
;MFVADTVSQTEQHTKSGTSSTYAYYFTEPLKDENRLWPKPSWMRSMAGHLDDLKYLFGAPLLANETSTFWQEQVNASPSLKKTFAGSEESDVKLSYAMMLMWSNFAKSGNPNYPVALPEGTPTWPEFTADTNQFLELNSKHIKVITTPNKERLAKLRNVLWKDRDRQMDLSNSLEVRTGTSETGNL
;
A
#
# COMPACT_ATOMS: atom_id res chain seq x y z
N MET A 1 8.69 -9.40 -3.47
CA MET A 1 8.17 -9.22 -4.84
C MET A 1 6.89 -8.39 -4.75
N PHE A 2 7.00 -7.12 -4.35
CA PHE A 2 5.85 -6.21 -4.20
C PHE A 2 6.33 -4.76 -4.26
N VAL A 3 7.19 -4.35 -3.32
CA VAL A 3 7.61 -2.95 -3.15
C VAL A 3 8.28 -2.36 -4.40
N ALA A 4 9.22 -3.08 -5.03
CA ALA A 4 9.93 -2.56 -6.19
C ALA A 4 9.00 -2.34 -7.40
N ASP A 5 8.06 -3.26 -7.60
CA ASP A 5 7.08 -3.19 -8.68
C ASP A 5 6.08 -2.07 -8.44
N THR A 6 5.57 -1.94 -7.20
CA THR A 6 4.72 -0.83 -6.79
C THR A 6 5.40 0.51 -7.05
N VAL A 7 6.63 0.71 -6.58
CA VAL A 7 7.37 1.97 -6.79
C VAL A 7 7.56 2.25 -8.29
N SER A 8 7.93 1.24 -9.08
CA SER A 8 8.08 1.41 -10.53
C SER A 8 6.76 1.81 -11.20
N GLN A 9 5.64 1.20 -10.79
CA GLN A 9 4.33 1.54 -11.33
C GLN A 9 3.90 2.96 -10.92
N THR A 10 4.13 3.35 -9.68
CA THR A 10 3.87 4.71 -9.18
C THR A 10 4.70 5.76 -9.95
N GLU A 11 5.98 5.49 -10.20
CA GLU A 11 6.86 6.33 -11.02
C GLU A 11 6.41 6.43 -12.49
N GLN A 12 5.90 5.35 -13.07
CA GLN A 12 5.40 5.37 -14.46
C GLN A 12 4.08 6.14 -14.56
N HIS A 13 3.17 5.93 -13.62
CA HIS A 13 1.88 6.62 -13.59
C HIS A 13 2.04 8.13 -13.36
N THR A 14 2.92 8.57 -12.45
CA THR A 14 3.16 10.02 -12.27
C THR A 14 3.75 10.65 -13.54
N LYS A 15 4.59 9.93 -14.30
CA LYS A 15 5.19 10.41 -15.55
C LYS A 15 4.21 10.57 -16.71
N SER A 16 3.08 9.86 -16.71
CA SER A 16 2.05 10.08 -17.74
C SER A 16 1.41 11.47 -17.61
N GLY A 17 1.46 12.06 -16.40
CA GLY A 17 0.87 13.38 -16.12
C GLY A 17 -0.65 13.41 -16.23
N THR A 18 -1.31 12.24 -16.28
CA THR A 18 -2.75 12.15 -16.53
C THR A 18 -3.60 12.33 -15.27
N SER A 19 -3.03 12.04 -14.10
CA SER A 19 -3.74 12.03 -12.83
C SER A 19 -2.77 12.04 -11.65
N SER A 20 -3.24 12.57 -10.52
CA SER A 20 -2.49 12.54 -9.27
C SER A 20 -2.25 11.10 -8.81
N THR A 21 -1.09 10.87 -8.20
CA THR A 21 -0.70 9.57 -7.64
C THR A 21 -0.46 9.70 -6.16
N TYR A 22 -0.91 8.74 -5.35
CA TYR A 22 -0.68 8.73 -3.90
C TYR A 22 -0.15 7.38 -3.47
N ALA A 23 0.87 7.37 -2.63
CA ALA A 23 1.51 6.14 -2.16
C ALA A 23 1.64 6.14 -0.64
N TYR A 24 1.46 4.98 -0.01
CA TYR A 24 1.62 4.80 1.44
C TYR A 24 2.53 3.61 1.75
N TYR A 25 3.09 3.61 2.96
CA TYR A 25 3.90 2.53 3.50
C TYR A 25 3.35 2.13 4.86
N PHE A 26 2.74 0.95 4.93
CA PHE A 26 2.10 0.48 6.16
C PHE A 26 3.10 -0.28 7.04
N THR A 27 3.22 0.13 8.30
CA THR A 27 4.25 -0.39 9.23
C THR A 27 3.70 -0.86 10.56
N GLU A 28 2.39 -0.83 10.77
CA GLU A 28 1.77 -1.34 12.01
C GLU A 28 1.74 -2.88 12.04
N PRO A 29 2.44 -3.54 12.97
CA PRO A 29 2.35 -4.99 13.08
C PRO A 29 1.01 -5.43 13.67
N LEU A 30 0.44 -6.53 13.18
CA LEU A 30 -0.65 -7.19 13.90
C LEU A 30 -0.22 -7.55 15.32
N LYS A 31 -1.06 -7.25 16.32
CA LYS A 31 -0.90 -7.73 17.70
C LYS A 31 -0.92 -9.26 17.70
N ASP A 32 -0.18 -9.87 18.63
CA ASP A 32 -0.02 -11.34 18.66
C ASP A 32 -1.37 -12.07 18.70
N GLU A 33 -2.33 -11.51 19.43
CA GLU A 33 -3.69 -12.04 19.52
C GLU A 33 -4.46 -11.99 18.18
N ASN A 34 -4.17 -11.06 17.27
CA ASN A 34 -4.84 -10.97 15.96
C ASN A 34 -4.26 -11.93 14.90
N ARG A 35 -3.15 -12.62 15.16
CA ARG A 35 -2.37 -13.31 14.10
C ARG A 35 -2.86 -14.70 13.79
N LEU A 36 -3.38 -14.94 12.59
CA LEU A 36 -3.83 -16.27 12.16
C LEU A 36 -2.76 -17.37 12.29
N TRP A 37 -1.48 -17.02 12.10
CA TRP A 37 -0.35 -17.92 12.28
C TRP A 37 0.74 -17.31 13.19
N PRO A 38 1.43 -18.10 14.03
CA PRO A 38 2.54 -17.60 14.85
C PRO A 38 3.66 -17.00 13.98
N LYS A 39 4.07 -15.75 14.24
CA LYS A 39 5.26 -15.16 13.60
C LYS A 39 6.51 -15.47 14.44
N PRO A 40 7.65 -15.85 13.83
CA PRO A 40 8.94 -15.88 14.50
C PRO A 40 9.26 -14.53 15.17
N SER A 41 10.04 -14.54 16.26
CA SER A 41 10.36 -13.34 17.05
C SER A 41 10.96 -12.21 16.20
N TRP A 42 11.82 -12.53 15.24
CA TRP A 42 12.45 -11.56 14.33
C TRP A 42 11.47 -10.89 13.37
N MET A 43 10.28 -11.46 13.15
CA MET A 43 9.21 -10.89 12.31
C MET A 43 8.08 -10.28 13.16
N ARG A 44 8.12 -10.45 14.49
CA ARG A 44 7.02 -10.04 15.39
C ARG A 44 6.79 -8.52 15.37
N SER A 45 7.81 -7.71 15.10
CA SER A 45 7.68 -6.25 15.02
C SER A 45 7.41 -5.74 13.60
N MET A 46 7.18 -6.63 12.62
CA MET A 46 7.00 -6.27 11.22
C MET A 46 5.54 -6.39 10.79
N ALA A 47 5.05 -5.36 10.10
CA ALA A 47 3.84 -5.46 9.32
C ALA A 47 4.00 -6.54 8.24
N GLY A 48 3.06 -7.48 8.24
CA GLY A 48 2.93 -8.53 7.24
C GLY A 48 2.11 -8.07 6.04
N HIS A 49 2.07 -8.93 5.03
CA HIS A 49 1.22 -8.74 3.86
C HIS A 49 -0.27 -8.80 4.29
N LEU A 50 -1.06 -7.80 3.89
CA LEU A 50 -2.49 -7.61 4.22
C LEU A 50 -2.78 -7.24 5.69
N ASP A 51 -1.76 -6.95 6.51
CA ASP A 51 -1.96 -6.51 7.89
C ASP A 51 -2.70 -5.15 7.97
N ASP A 52 -2.69 -4.37 6.89
CA ASP A 52 -3.39 -3.09 6.73
C ASP A 52 -4.91 -3.22 6.58
N LEU A 53 -5.39 -4.36 6.04
CA LEU A 53 -6.81 -4.54 5.75
C LEU A 53 -7.70 -4.44 6.99
N LYS A 54 -7.24 -4.91 8.15
CA LYS A 54 -8.04 -4.81 9.38
C LYS A 54 -8.35 -3.35 9.74
N TYR A 55 -7.40 -2.44 9.47
CA TYR A 55 -7.57 -1.01 9.73
C TYR A 55 -8.40 -0.36 8.64
N LEU A 56 -8.18 -0.73 7.38
CA LEU A 56 -8.95 -0.19 6.25
C LEU A 56 -10.45 -0.54 6.33
N PHE A 57 -10.78 -1.73 6.83
CA PHE A 57 -12.17 -2.17 6.97
C PHE A 57 -12.80 -1.87 8.35
N GLY A 58 -12.13 -1.09 9.19
CA GLY A 58 -12.73 -0.58 10.41
C GLY A 58 -12.81 -1.57 11.57
N ALA A 59 -12.02 -2.64 11.57
CA ALA A 59 -12.06 -3.61 12.65
C ALA A 59 -11.79 -2.98 14.03
N PRO A 60 -10.83 -2.05 14.20
CA PRO A 60 -10.65 -1.36 15.47
C PRO A 60 -11.87 -0.57 15.96
N LEU A 61 -12.67 0.00 15.05
CA LEU A 61 -13.89 0.72 15.41
C LEU A 61 -14.99 -0.23 15.89
N LEU A 62 -15.12 -1.39 15.24
CA LEU A 62 -16.12 -2.42 15.58
C LEU A 62 -15.77 -3.23 16.84
N ALA A 63 -14.51 -3.21 17.26
CA ALA A 63 -14.07 -3.88 18.49
C ALA A 63 -14.71 -3.26 19.75
N ASN A 64 -15.00 -1.96 19.71
CA ASN A 64 -15.55 -1.20 20.84
C ASN A 64 -17.07 -1.01 20.74
N GLU A 65 -17.71 -1.71 19.82
CA GLU A 65 -19.16 -1.67 19.66
C GLU A 65 -19.84 -2.41 20.83
N THR A 66 -20.92 -1.86 21.38
CA THR A 66 -21.57 -2.34 22.62
C THR A 66 -22.89 -3.09 22.43
N SER A 67 -23.39 -3.21 21.20
CA SER A 67 -24.58 -3.98 20.84
C SER A 67 -24.41 -5.45 21.24
N THR A 68 -25.41 -5.96 21.95
CA THR A 68 -25.48 -7.37 22.32
C THR A 68 -25.47 -8.28 21.09
N PHE A 69 -26.18 -7.89 20.02
CA PHE A 69 -26.21 -8.65 18.77
C PHE A 69 -24.81 -8.82 18.17
N TRP A 70 -24.01 -7.74 18.13
CA TRP A 70 -22.67 -7.81 17.55
C TRP A 70 -21.72 -8.62 18.44
N GLN A 71 -21.77 -8.39 19.74
CA GLN A 71 -20.94 -9.12 20.70
C GLN A 71 -21.26 -10.62 20.72
N GLU A 72 -22.52 -11.02 20.55
CA GLU A 72 -22.91 -12.43 20.40
C GLU A 72 -22.26 -13.06 19.16
N GLN A 73 -22.31 -12.39 18.00
CA GLN A 73 -21.70 -12.86 16.75
C GLN A 73 -20.17 -13.01 16.87
N VAL A 74 -19.50 -12.00 17.45
CA VAL A 74 -18.05 -12.03 17.65
C VAL A 74 -17.65 -13.15 18.61
N ASN A 75 -18.38 -13.32 19.72
CA ASN A 75 -18.09 -14.37 20.70
C ASN A 75 -18.35 -15.79 20.18
N ALA A 76 -19.31 -15.95 19.26
CA ALA A 76 -19.61 -17.23 18.62
C ALA A 76 -18.57 -17.67 17.58
N SER A 77 -17.70 -16.77 17.11
CA SER A 77 -16.70 -17.05 16.07
C SER A 77 -15.27 -16.79 16.53
N PRO A 78 -14.42 -17.82 16.71
CA PRO A 78 -13.02 -17.65 17.09
C PRO A 78 -12.24 -16.73 16.15
N SER A 79 -12.51 -16.81 14.84
CA SER A 79 -11.86 -15.97 13.83
C SER A 79 -12.26 -14.50 13.96
N LEU A 80 -13.55 -14.21 14.20
CA LEU A 80 -13.98 -12.82 14.41
C LEU A 80 -13.45 -12.27 15.73
N LYS A 81 -13.55 -13.05 16.81
CA LYS A 81 -12.97 -12.69 18.11
C LYS A 81 -11.50 -12.30 17.98
N LYS A 82 -10.76 -13.04 17.16
CA LYS A 82 -9.36 -12.76 16.85
C LYS A 82 -9.15 -11.45 16.09
N THR A 83 -9.95 -11.20 15.06
CA THR A 83 -9.87 -9.99 14.23
C THR A 83 -10.14 -8.71 15.02
N PHE A 84 -11.09 -8.75 15.95
CA PHE A 84 -11.52 -7.58 16.72
C PHE A 84 -10.85 -7.46 18.11
N ALA A 85 -10.04 -8.43 18.51
CA ALA A 85 -9.37 -8.41 19.82
C ALA A 85 -8.37 -7.24 19.96
N GLY A 86 -8.34 -6.68 21.17
CA GLY A 86 -7.29 -5.79 21.66
C GLY A 86 -7.06 -4.52 20.86
N SER A 87 -8.12 -3.89 20.37
CA SER A 87 -8.01 -2.60 19.69
C SER A 87 -7.73 -1.48 20.71
N GLU A 88 -6.65 -0.72 20.51
CA GLU A 88 -6.34 0.46 21.31
C GLU A 88 -6.91 1.74 20.67
N GLU A 89 -6.95 2.84 21.42
CA GLU A 89 -7.40 4.14 20.89
C GLU A 89 -6.55 4.60 19.68
N SER A 90 -5.26 4.32 19.69
CA SER A 90 -4.33 4.55 18.57
C SER A 90 -4.72 3.74 17.32
N ASP A 91 -5.15 2.49 17.50
CA ASP A 91 -5.64 1.64 16.41
C ASP A 91 -6.93 2.19 15.80
N VAL A 92 -7.85 2.68 16.65
CA VAL A 92 -9.08 3.34 16.23
C VAL A 92 -8.78 4.60 15.42
N LYS A 93 -7.85 5.44 15.90
CA LYS A 93 -7.42 6.66 15.19
C LYS A 93 -6.81 6.34 13.83
N LEU A 94 -5.90 5.36 13.76
CA LEU A 94 -5.30 4.92 12.50
C LEU A 94 -6.37 4.38 11.53
N SER A 95 -7.24 3.51 12.01
CA SER A 95 -8.32 2.92 11.21
C SER A 95 -9.26 3.97 10.65
N TYR A 96 -9.66 4.94 11.49
CA TYR A 96 -10.51 6.05 11.07
C TYR A 96 -9.82 6.92 10.01
N ALA A 97 -8.54 7.28 10.19
CA ALA A 97 -7.77 8.04 9.22
C ALA A 97 -7.66 7.30 7.87
N MET A 98 -7.36 5.99 7.88
CA MET A 98 -7.30 5.17 6.67
C MET A 98 -8.65 5.10 5.95
N MET A 99 -9.72 4.75 6.67
CA MET A 99 -11.06 4.72 6.08
C MET A 99 -11.43 6.07 5.44
N LEU A 100 -11.13 7.17 6.11
CA LEU A 100 -11.44 8.50 5.62
C LEU A 100 -10.64 8.83 4.36
N MET A 101 -9.32 8.63 4.37
CA MET A 101 -8.44 8.88 3.21
C MET A 101 -8.85 8.06 1.99
N TRP A 102 -9.14 6.76 2.16
CA TRP A 102 -9.58 5.90 1.05
C TRP A 102 -10.95 6.33 0.53
N SER A 103 -11.89 6.67 1.42
CA SER A 103 -13.21 7.14 1.00
C SER A 103 -13.16 8.51 0.30
N ASN A 104 -12.26 9.39 0.73
CA ASN A 104 -11.99 10.68 0.11
C ASN A 104 -11.43 10.49 -1.30
N PHE A 105 -10.40 9.65 -1.43
CA PHE A 105 -9.82 9.31 -2.72
C PHE A 105 -10.86 8.69 -3.66
N ALA A 106 -11.69 7.75 -3.18
CA ALA A 106 -12.74 7.16 -3.99
C ALA A 106 -13.78 8.19 -4.49
N LYS A 107 -14.05 9.25 -3.73
CA LYS A 107 -15.01 10.31 -4.08
C LYS A 107 -14.42 11.34 -5.04
N SER A 108 -13.14 11.66 -4.92
CA SER A 108 -12.55 12.87 -5.54
C SER A 108 -11.24 12.67 -6.28
N GLY A 109 -10.60 11.50 -6.15
CA GLY A 109 -9.22 11.28 -6.58
C GLY A 109 -8.16 11.91 -5.67
N ASN A 110 -8.54 12.55 -4.56
CA ASN A 110 -7.62 13.14 -3.58
C ASN A 110 -7.94 12.61 -2.17
N PRO A 111 -7.00 11.95 -1.47
CA PRO A 111 -7.25 11.41 -0.13
C PRO A 111 -7.49 12.47 0.95
N ASN A 112 -7.15 13.74 0.68
CA ASN A 112 -7.31 14.85 1.62
C ASN A 112 -8.64 15.61 1.44
N TYR A 113 -9.50 15.19 0.52
CA TYR A 113 -10.71 15.91 0.12
C TYR A 113 -11.83 14.92 -0.27
N PRO A 114 -13.13 15.17 0.01
CA PRO A 114 -13.73 16.41 0.48
C PRO A 114 -13.75 16.62 1.99
N VAL A 115 -13.54 15.57 2.78
CA VAL A 115 -13.61 15.67 4.23
C VAL A 115 -12.21 15.88 4.79
N ALA A 116 -12.04 16.89 5.64
CA ALA A 116 -10.77 17.16 6.30
C ALA A 116 -10.30 15.96 7.14
N LEU A 117 -9.00 15.68 7.09
CA LEU A 117 -8.39 14.59 7.86
C LEU A 117 -8.47 14.86 9.37
N PRO A 118 -8.42 13.80 10.22
CA PRO A 118 -8.48 13.97 11.66
C PRO A 118 -7.30 14.82 12.16
N GLU A 119 -7.51 15.57 13.24
CA GLU A 119 -6.47 16.40 13.86
C GLU A 119 -5.19 15.59 14.15
N GLY A 120 -4.03 16.19 13.86
CA GLY A 120 -2.73 15.52 14.00
C GLY A 120 -2.37 14.57 12.86
N THR A 121 -3.27 14.33 11.90
CA THR A 121 -2.95 13.58 10.68
C THR A 121 -2.37 14.52 9.62
N PRO A 122 -1.13 14.29 9.14
CA PRO A 122 -0.57 15.13 8.10
C PRO A 122 -1.31 14.93 6.77
N THR A 123 -1.24 15.94 5.90
CA THR A 123 -1.67 15.82 4.51
C THR A 123 -0.94 14.66 3.85
N TRP A 124 -1.67 13.80 3.12
CA TRP A 124 -1.10 12.78 2.27
C TRP A 124 -0.59 13.45 0.99
N PRO A 125 0.73 13.58 0.79
CA PRO A 125 1.29 14.27 -0.36
C PRO A 125 1.05 13.47 -1.65
N GLU A 126 0.89 14.20 -2.75
CA GLU A 126 0.96 13.59 -4.07
C GLU A 126 2.38 13.05 -4.30
N PHE A 127 2.45 11.80 -4.75
CA PHE A 127 3.68 11.17 -5.16
C PHE A 127 4.16 11.75 -6.49
N THR A 128 5.39 12.24 -6.50
CA THR A 128 6.10 12.62 -7.73
C THR A 128 7.44 11.89 -7.82
N ALA A 129 7.95 11.73 -9.04
CA ALA A 129 9.26 11.12 -9.28
C ALA A 129 10.42 11.89 -8.64
N ASP A 130 10.22 13.16 -8.29
CA ASP A 130 11.21 14.00 -7.62
C ASP A 130 11.15 13.79 -6.11
N THR A 131 9.99 14.03 -5.50
CA THR A 131 9.83 13.98 -4.03
C THR A 131 9.89 12.55 -3.52
N ASN A 132 9.36 11.59 -4.27
CA ASN A 132 9.26 10.19 -3.89
C ASN A 132 8.66 10.00 -2.49
N GLN A 133 7.64 10.81 -2.17
CA GLN A 133 7.06 10.83 -0.84
C GLN A 133 5.95 9.79 -0.69
N PHE A 134 5.98 9.12 0.46
CA PHE A 134 4.98 8.16 0.91
C PHE A 134 4.37 8.66 2.21
N LEU A 135 3.13 8.29 2.47
CA LEU A 135 2.55 8.39 3.81
C LEU A 135 2.85 7.11 4.59
N GLU A 136 3.62 7.19 5.67
CA GLU A 136 3.78 6.08 6.61
C GLU A 136 2.54 5.98 7.51
N LEU A 137 1.96 4.79 7.58
CA LEU A 137 0.77 4.48 8.37
C LEU A 137 1.15 3.54 9.52
N ASN A 138 1.16 4.09 10.74
CA ASN A 138 1.44 3.38 11.99
C ASN A 138 0.51 3.89 13.10
N SER A 139 0.12 3.04 14.07
CA SER A 139 -0.85 3.43 15.10
C SER A 139 -0.28 4.49 16.04
N LYS A 140 1.05 4.51 16.20
CA LYS A 140 1.76 5.48 17.05
C LYS A 140 2.04 6.80 16.33
N HIS A 141 2.05 6.79 15.00
CA HIS A 141 2.34 7.98 14.20
C HIS A 141 1.90 7.80 12.74
N ILE A 142 1.37 8.88 12.15
CA ILE A 142 1.21 9.01 10.71
C ILE A 142 2.14 10.12 10.27
N LYS A 143 3.04 9.86 9.33
CA LYS A 143 4.03 10.86 8.88
C LYS A 143 4.41 10.68 7.43
N VAL A 144 4.86 11.76 6.81
CA VAL A 144 5.42 11.71 5.46
C VAL A 144 6.86 11.19 5.53
N ILE A 145 7.18 10.22 4.69
CA ILE A 145 8.53 9.68 4.51
C ILE A 145 8.93 9.76 3.04
N THR A 146 10.21 9.67 2.75
CA THR A 146 10.69 9.35 1.39
C THR A 146 10.70 7.84 1.19
N THR A 147 10.57 7.36 -0.06
CA THR A 147 10.57 5.92 -0.41
C THR A 147 11.56 5.12 0.44
N PRO A 148 11.08 4.17 1.25
CA PRO A 148 11.95 3.30 2.01
C PRO A 148 12.95 2.59 1.10
N ASN A 149 14.23 2.66 1.42
CA ASN A 149 15.30 1.99 0.67
C ASN A 149 15.40 2.42 -0.82
N LYS A 150 15.11 3.69 -1.16
CA LYS A 150 15.17 4.25 -2.52
C LYS A 150 16.39 3.79 -3.33
N GLU A 151 17.59 3.85 -2.74
CA GLU A 151 18.83 3.44 -3.41
C GLU A 151 18.88 1.93 -3.72
N ARG A 152 18.41 1.10 -2.78
CA ARG A 152 18.36 -0.36 -2.97
C ARG A 152 17.36 -0.72 -4.06
N LEU A 153 16.21 -0.06 -4.10
CA LEU A 153 15.21 -0.25 -5.13
C LEU A 153 15.73 0.20 -6.51
N ALA A 154 16.44 1.33 -6.58
CA ALA A 154 17.07 1.79 -7.80
C ALA A 154 18.15 0.81 -8.30
N LYS A 155 18.97 0.25 -7.40
CA LYS A 155 19.96 -0.79 -7.72
C LYS A 155 19.30 -2.06 -8.22
N LEU A 156 18.31 -2.60 -7.49
CA LEU A 156 17.54 -3.76 -7.91
C LEU A 156 16.90 -3.53 -9.28
N ARG A 157 16.36 -2.33 -9.51
CA ARG A 157 15.77 -1.96 -10.79
C ARG A 157 16.80 -2.04 -11.92
N ASN A 158 17.97 -1.44 -11.71
CA ASN A 158 19.04 -1.45 -12.70
C ASN A 158 19.59 -2.85 -12.98
N VAL A 159 19.56 -3.77 -12.02
CA VAL A 159 20.02 -5.15 -12.24
C VAL A 159 18.94 -5.99 -12.92
N LEU A 160 17.72 -5.97 -12.42
CA LEU A 160 16.65 -6.85 -12.90
C LEU A 160 16.08 -6.41 -14.24
N TRP A 161 15.96 -5.10 -14.48
CA TRP A 161 15.22 -4.59 -15.65
C TRP A 161 16.11 -4.10 -16.78
N LYS A 162 17.40 -3.83 -16.57
CA LYS A 162 18.33 -3.58 -17.70
C LYS A 162 18.38 -4.75 -18.67
N ASP A 163 18.28 -5.97 -18.16
CA ASP A 163 18.32 -7.16 -19.00
C ASP A 163 16.97 -7.42 -19.68
N ARG A 164 15.85 -7.11 -19.01
CA ARG A 164 14.51 -7.15 -19.62
C ARG A 164 14.37 -6.14 -20.75
N ASP A 165 14.76 -4.89 -20.53
CA ASP A 165 14.63 -3.82 -21.53
C ASP A 165 15.56 -4.09 -22.73
N ARG A 166 16.76 -4.62 -22.49
CA ARG A 166 17.62 -5.14 -23.57
C ARG A 166 16.98 -6.27 -24.35
N GLN A 167 16.31 -7.21 -23.69
CA GLN A 167 15.65 -8.33 -24.38
C GLN A 167 14.46 -7.85 -25.22
N MET A 168 13.69 -6.86 -24.74
CA MET A 168 12.61 -6.26 -25.53
C MET A 168 13.12 -5.44 -26.72
N ASP A 169 14.20 -4.68 -26.56
CA ASP A 169 14.83 -3.97 -27.69
C ASP A 169 15.41 -4.94 -28.72
N LEU A 170 16.00 -6.06 -28.27
CA LEU A 170 16.49 -7.13 -29.13
C LEU A 170 15.34 -7.84 -29.86
N SER A 171 14.22 -8.15 -29.19
CA SER A 171 13.08 -8.79 -29.85
C SER A 171 12.44 -7.85 -30.89
N ASN A 172 12.23 -6.59 -30.53
CA ASN A 172 11.64 -5.59 -31.43
C ASN A 172 12.55 -5.32 -32.64
N SER A 173 13.87 -5.27 -32.45
CA SER A 173 14.82 -5.09 -33.56
C SER A 173 14.96 -6.33 -34.46
N LEU A 174 14.75 -7.53 -33.92
CA LEU A 174 14.68 -8.76 -34.69
C LEU A 174 13.38 -8.85 -35.52
N GLU A 175 12.23 -8.49 -34.94
CA GLU A 175 10.94 -8.44 -35.64
C GLU A 175 10.94 -7.43 -36.80
N VAL A 176 11.53 -6.24 -36.59
CA VAL A 176 11.70 -5.23 -37.65
C VAL A 176 12.60 -5.74 -38.79
N ARG A 177 13.66 -6.49 -38.47
CA ARG A 177 14.56 -7.09 -39.47
C ARG A 177 13.87 -8.20 -40.28
N THR A 178 13.05 -9.04 -39.65
CA THR A 178 12.31 -10.11 -40.35
C THR A 178 11.13 -9.58 -41.17
N GLY A 179 10.50 -8.46 -40.76
CA GLY A 179 9.41 -7.83 -41.52
C GLY A 179 9.88 -7.09 -42.79
N THR A 180 11.15 -6.70 -42.87
CA THR A 180 11.72 -6.01 -44.04
C THR A 180 12.18 -6.94 -45.17
N SER A 181 12.19 -8.27 -44.98
CA SER A 181 12.65 -9.21 -46.02
C SER A 181 11.56 -9.79 -46.93
N GLU A 182 10.28 -9.46 -46.73
CA GLU A 182 9.17 -10.03 -47.54
C GLU A 182 8.60 -9.11 -48.64
N THR A 183 9.08 -7.87 -48.80
CA THR A 183 8.64 -6.99 -49.89
C THR A 183 9.73 -6.83 -50.95
N GLY A 184 9.93 -7.87 -51.76
CA GLY A 184 10.95 -7.83 -52.81
C GLY A 184 10.96 -9.06 -53.71
N ASN A 185 9.84 -9.31 -54.39
CA ASN A 185 9.76 -9.87 -55.76
C ASN A 185 8.32 -10.33 -56.01
N LEU A 186 7.61 -9.59 -56.86
CA LEU A 186 6.82 -10.06 -58.01
C LEU A 186 6.39 -8.84 -58.83
#